data_AF-A0A931MDI3-F1
#
_entry.id   AF-A0A931MDI3-F1
#
_cell.length_a   1.000
_cell.length_b   1.000
_cell.length_c   1.000
_cell.angle_alpha   90.00
_cell.angle_beta   90.00
_cell.angle_gamma   90.00
#
_symmetry.space_group_name_H-M   'P 1'
#
loop_
_entity.id
_entity.type
_entity.pdbx_description
1 polymer ?
#
loop_
_entity_poly.entity_id
_entity_poly.type
_entity_poly.pdbx_seq_one_letter_code
_entity_poly.pdbx_strand_id
1 'polypeptide(L)'
;MFDSIILWKKVIRRTPPLLPLSYSSASFDLLKTIIEDKSTHPIVLDEIAKSFYNSNKVIELIVRDSRLLPETVRFLLANSTDNIRQLIISVREKALTTSQTDKDLAVLEAEGETEDAVYDEINEKNFSLFQQIQKMAVPEKVQLALKGNKEARGILIRDSNKKVSLTVLESPKMTEQE
;
A
#
# COMPACT_ATOMS: atom_id res chain seq x y z
N MET A 1 -2.04 -43.52 5.20
CA MET A 1 -2.35 -42.23 5.84
C MET A 1 -2.19 -41.19 4.75
N PHE A 2 -3.28 -40.88 4.03
CA PHE A 2 -3.21 -40.09 2.80
C PHE A 2 -2.86 -38.64 3.13
N ASP A 3 -1.80 -38.14 2.49
CA ASP A 3 -1.32 -36.76 2.57
C ASP A 3 -2.39 -35.79 2.06
N SER A 4 -3.31 -35.44 2.97
CA SER A 4 -4.36 -34.44 2.79
C SER A 4 -3.78 -33.12 2.23
N ILE A 5 -2.57 -32.74 2.65
CA ILE A 5 -1.86 -31.54 2.21
C ILE A 5 -1.56 -31.54 0.70
N ILE A 6 -1.21 -32.70 0.13
CA ILE A 6 -0.89 -32.82 -1.31
C ILE A 6 -2.16 -32.67 -2.15
N LEU A 7 -3.28 -33.23 -1.69
CA LEU A 7 -4.59 -33.10 -2.32
C LEU A 7 -5.03 -31.63 -2.34
N TRP A 8 -4.92 -30.91 -1.22
CA TRP A 8 -5.28 -29.48 -1.14
C TRP A 8 -4.42 -28.60 -2.07
N LYS A 9 -3.10 -28.86 -2.17
CA LYS A 9 -2.24 -28.14 -3.13
C LYS A 9 -2.64 -28.37 -4.58
N LYS A 10 -3.15 -29.57 -4.90
CA LYS A 10 -3.62 -29.92 -6.25
C LYS A 10 -4.98 -29.30 -6.57
N VAL A 11 -5.83 -29.13 -5.56
CA VAL A 11 -7.11 -28.42 -5.66
C VAL A 11 -6.89 -26.92 -5.86
N ILE A 12 -6.04 -26.27 -5.06
CA ILE A 12 -5.72 -24.83 -5.18
C ILE A 12 -5.09 -24.48 -6.52
N ARG A 13 -4.27 -25.38 -7.09
CA ARG A 13 -3.68 -25.21 -8.43
C ARG A 13 -4.68 -25.42 -9.57
N ARG A 14 -5.82 -26.05 -9.32
CA ARG A 14 -6.89 -26.30 -10.31
C ARG A 14 -8.05 -25.34 -10.20
N THR A 15 -8.23 -24.70 -9.05
CA THR A 15 -9.19 -23.61 -8.91
C THR A 15 -8.65 -22.39 -9.67
N PRO A 16 -9.40 -21.82 -10.63
CA PRO A 16 -9.02 -20.53 -11.21
C PRO A 16 -8.83 -19.49 -10.09
N PRO A 17 -8.02 -18.45 -10.30
CA PRO A 17 -7.89 -17.36 -9.32
C PRO A 17 -9.30 -16.94 -8.92
N LEU A 18 -9.54 -16.78 -7.61
CA LEU A 18 -10.84 -16.45 -7.02
C LEU A 18 -11.56 -15.48 -7.96
N LEU A 19 -12.69 -15.93 -8.52
CA LEU A 19 -13.48 -15.13 -9.46
C LEU A 19 -13.60 -13.72 -8.86
N PRO A 20 -13.29 -12.65 -9.62
CA PRO A 20 -13.49 -11.30 -9.12
C PRO A 20 -14.94 -11.24 -8.65
N LEU A 21 -15.14 -10.89 -7.37
CA LEU A 21 -16.46 -10.75 -6.78
C LEU A 21 -17.20 -9.70 -7.61
N SER A 22 -18.05 -10.14 -8.53
CA SER A 22 -18.77 -9.24 -9.40
C SER A 22 -19.96 -8.71 -8.62
N TYR A 23 -19.81 -7.49 -8.10
CA TYR A 23 -20.89 -6.77 -7.44
C TYR A 23 -21.90 -6.19 -8.43
N SER A 24 -21.76 -6.44 -9.74
CA SER A 24 -22.55 -5.84 -10.82
C SER A 24 -24.08 -6.03 -10.68
N SER A 25 -24.54 -6.97 -9.87
CA SER A 25 -25.97 -7.22 -9.61
C SER A 25 -26.31 -7.24 -8.12
N ALA A 26 -25.44 -6.73 -7.25
CA ALA A 26 -25.68 -6.65 -5.82
C ALA A 26 -26.91 -5.77 -5.52
N SER A 27 -27.75 -6.20 -4.57
CA SER A 27 -28.88 -5.41 -4.10
C SER A 27 -28.39 -4.23 -3.24
N PHE A 28 -29.16 -3.14 -3.22
CA PHE A 28 -28.81 -1.94 -2.45
C PHE A 28 -28.62 -2.23 -0.95
N ASP A 29 -29.46 -3.09 -0.36
CA ASP A 29 -29.36 -3.45 1.06
C ASP A 29 -28.07 -4.23 1.36
N LEU A 30 -27.63 -5.08 0.44
CA LEU A 30 -26.37 -5.81 0.56
C LEU A 30 -25.16 -4.87 0.42
N LEU A 31 -25.23 -3.89 -0.48
CA LEU A 31 -24.19 -2.87 -0.57
C LEU A 31 -24.12 -2.03 0.71
N LYS A 32 -25.28 -1.64 1.26
CA LYS A 32 -25.33 -0.89 2.51
C LYS A 32 -24.70 -1.66 3.67
N THR A 33 -25.03 -2.95 3.84
CA THR A 33 -24.45 -3.76 4.92
C THR A 33 -22.95 -3.97 4.73
N ILE A 34 -22.47 -4.14 3.49
CA ILE A 34 -21.03 -4.27 3.19
C ILE A 34 -20.27 -2.98 3.47
N ILE A 35 -20.85 -1.82 3.13
CA ILE A 35 -20.24 -0.52 3.39
C ILE A 35 -20.20 -0.25 4.91
N GLU A 36 -21.29 -0.53 5.63
CA GLU A 36 -21.34 -0.35 7.09
C GLU A 36 -20.38 -1.27 7.86
N ASP A 37 -20.00 -2.42 7.29
CA ASP A 37 -19.04 -3.33 7.92
C ASP A 37 -17.62 -2.76 7.90
N LYS A 38 -17.06 -2.56 9.09
CA LYS A 38 -15.70 -2.03 9.31
C LYS A 38 -14.59 -2.99 8.85
N SER A 39 -14.90 -4.27 8.66
CA SER A 39 -13.94 -5.30 8.26
C SER A 39 -13.77 -5.45 6.73
N THR A 40 -14.61 -4.77 5.94
CA THR A 40 -14.54 -4.83 4.47
C THR A 40 -13.23 -4.26 3.94
N HIS A 41 -12.56 -5.05 3.09
CA HIS A 41 -11.33 -4.61 2.43
C HIS A 41 -11.59 -3.44 1.47
N PRO A 42 -10.66 -2.48 1.38
CA PRO A 42 -10.89 -1.24 0.63
C PRO A 42 -10.90 -1.47 -0.89
N ILE A 43 -10.35 -2.59 -1.38
CA ILE A 43 -10.46 -3.04 -2.78
C ILE A 43 -11.91 -3.37 -3.16
N VAL A 44 -12.68 -3.94 -2.23
CA VAL A 44 -14.10 -4.25 -2.48
C VAL A 44 -14.90 -2.96 -2.67
N LEU A 45 -14.58 -1.92 -1.88
CA LEU A 45 -15.19 -0.61 -2.03
C LEU A 45 -14.84 0.05 -3.37
N ASP A 46 -13.61 -0.13 -3.84
CA ASP A 46 -13.17 0.36 -5.15
C ASP A 46 -13.93 -0.29 -6.31
N GLU A 47 -14.08 -1.62 -6.27
CA GLU A 47 -14.87 -2.36 -7.27
C GLU A 47 -16.35 -1.97 -7.25
N ILE A 48 -16.94 -1.78 -6.06
CA ILE A 48 -18.32 -1.30 -5.92
C ILE A 48 -18.45 0.13 -6.49
N ALA A 49 -17.49 1.01 -6.23
CA ALA A 49 -17.51 2.38 -6.76
C ALA A 49 -17.39 2.40 -8.29
N LYS A 50 -16.54 1.53 -8.86
CA LYS A 50 -16.41 1.36 -10.31
C LYS A 50 -17.68 0.79 -10.94
N SER A 51 -18.35 -0.18 -10.31
CA SER A 51 -19.56 -0.78 -10.86
C SER A 51 -20.81 0.09 -10.68
N PHE A 52 -20.87 0.89 -9.62
CA PHE A 52 -22.06 1.67 -9.23
C PHE A 52 -21.89 3.20 -9.33
N TYR A 53 -21.01 3.70 -10.19
CA TYR A 53 -20.83 5.15 -10.42
C TYR A 53 -22.11 5.89 -10.83
N ASN A 54 -23.07 5.19 -11.46
CA ASN A 54 -24.36 5.76 -11.86
C ASN A 54 -25.35 5.94 -10.69
N SER A 55 -25.16 5.23 -9.57
CA SER A 55 -26.08 5.28 -8.43
C SER A 55 -25.59 6.29 -7.39
N ASN A 56 -26.14 7.50 -7.45
CA ASN A 56 -25.77 8.60 -6.55
C ASN A 56 -25.87 8.18 -5.06
N LYS A 57 -26.90 7.40 -4.69
CA LYS A 57 -27.12 6.92 -3.31
C LYS A 57 -26.00 6.04 -2.78
N VAL A 58 -25.44 5.16 -3.62
CA VAL A 58 -24.35 4.27 -3.20
C VAL A 58 -23.06 5.07 -3.04
N ILE A 59 -22.80 6.00 -3.96
CA ILE A 59 -21.62 6.87 -3.87
C ILE A 59 -21.68 7.78 -2.65
N GLU A 60 -22.85 8.30 -2.28
CA GLU A 60 -22.99 9.10 -1.06
C GLU A 60 -22.61 8.31 0.20
N LEU A 61 -23.01 7.03 0.29
CA LEU A 61 -22.64 6.15 1.40
C LEU A 61 -21.15 5.84 1.42
N ILE A 62 -20.56 5.61 0.24
CA ILE A 62 -19.12 5.34 0.10
C ILE A 62 -18.28 6.56 0.48
N VAL A 63 -18.68 7.77 0.06
CA VAL A 63 -17.95 9.03 0.36
C VAL A 63 -17.95 9.37 1.84
N ARG A 64 -19.00 8.97 2.58
CA ARG A 64 -19.04 9.13 4.04
C ARG A 64 -18.05 8.22 4.76
N ASP A 65 -17.63 7.13 4.13
CA ASP A 65 -16.70 6.17 4.71
C ASP A 65 -15.25 6.64 4.59
N SER A 66 -14.58 6.76 5.73
CA SER A 66 -13.18 7.24 5.84
C SER A 66 -12.12 6.26 5.27
N ARG A 67 -12.52 5.14 4.67
CA ARG A 67 -11.62 4.05 4.22
C ARG A 67 -11.38 4.04 2.70
N LEU A 68 -11.88 5.06 2.01
CA LEU A 68 -11.77 5.20 0.56
C LEU A 68 -10.32 5.26 0.09
N LEU A 69 -9.99 4.50 -0.97
CA LEU A 69 -8.70 4.66 -1.65
C LEU A 69 -8.65 5.99 -2.41
N PRO A 70 -7.45 6.62 -2.48
CA PRO A 70 -7.24 7.82 -3.29
C PRO A 70 -7.56 7.59 -4.78
N GLU A 71 -7.28 6.39 -5.29
CA GLU A 71 -7.60 6.00 -6.67
C GLU A 71 -9.11 6.05 -6.95
N THR A 72 -9.91 5.51 -6.02
CA THR A 72 -11.37 5.50 -6.12
C THR A 72 -11.90 6.92 -6.12
N VAL A 73 -11.37 7.79 -5.25
CA VAL A 73 -11.75 9.21 -5.20
C VAL A 73 -11.41 9.91 -6.51
N ARG A 74 -10.23 9.67 -7.08
CA ARG A 74 -9.83 10.22 -8.38
C ARG A 74 -10.78 9.75 -9.50
N PHE A 75 -11.14 8.47 -9.50
CA PHE A 75 -12.10 7.92 -10.46
C PHE A 75 -13.49 8.55 -10.31
N LEU A 76 -13.96 8.74 -9.07
CA LEU A 76 -15.23 9.40 -8.78
C LEU A 76 -15.19 10.87 -9.21
N LEU A 77 -14.10 11.60 -8.96
CA LEU A 77 -13.95 12.98 -9.43
C LEU A 77 -13.93 13.07 -10.96
N ALA A 78 -13.41 12.06 -11.66
CA ALA A 78 -13.43 12.04 -13.13
C ALA A 78 -14.84 11.77 -13.69
N ASN A 79 -15.57 10.81 -13.12
CA ASN A 79 -16.80 10.28 -13.73
C ASN A 79 -18.12 10.72 -13.07
N SER A 80 -18.10 11.36 -11.90
CA SER A 80 -19.32 11.68 -11.14
C SER A 80 -20.00 12.98 -11.56
N THR A 81 -21.13 13.26 -10.91
CA THR A 81 -21.87 14.53 -10.97
C THR A 81 -21.26 15.59 -10.05
N ASP A 82 -21.47 16.87 -10.36
CA ASP A 82 -20.84 17.98 -9.61
C ASP A 82 -21.24 18.03 -8.14
N ASN A 83 -22.45 17.58 -7.79
CA ASN A 83 -22.91 17.47 -6.41
C ASN A 83 -22.04 16.52 -5.58
N ILE A 84 -21.63 15.39 -6.16
CA ILE A 84 -20.78 14.39 -5.50
C ILE A 84 -19.35 14.94 -5.37
N ARG A 85 -18.86 15.67 -6.37
CA ARG A 85 -17.55 16.33 -6.30
C ARG A 85 -17.49 17.31 -5.13
N GLN A 86 -18.52 18.16 -5.00
CA GLN A 86 -18.62 19.11 -3.89
C GLN A 86 -18.69 18.41 -2.53
N LEU A 87 -19.40 17.27 -2.43
CA LEU A 87 -19.43 16.47 -1.22
C LEU A 87 -18.04 15.90 -0.87
N ILE A 88 -17.33 15.32 -1.83
CA ILE A 88 -15.97 14.79 -1.63
C ILE A 88 -15.02 15.89 -1.14
N ILE A 89 -15.04 17.06 -1.79
CA ILE A 89 -14.24 18.22 -1.39
C ILE A 89 -14.58 18.62 0.05
N SER A 90 -15.87 18.80 0.35
CA SER A 90 -16.31 19.20 1.70
C SER A 90 -15.97 18.19 2.80
N VAL A 91 -16.03 16.89 2.50
CA VAL A 91 -15.68 15.83 3.45
C VAL A 91 -14.17 15.79 3.67
N ARG A 92 -13.38 15.96 2.61
CA ARG A 92 -11.92 15.99 2.71
C ARG A 92 -11.39 17.25 3.39
N GLU A 93 -11.97 18.41 3.10
CA GLU A 93 -11.66 19.68 3.78
C GLU A 93 -11.99 19.62 5.28
N LYS A 94 -13.10 18.97 5.66
CA LYS A 94 -13.40 18.71 7.08
C LYS A 94 -12.37 17.79 7.74
N ALA A 95 -11.88 16.78 7.03
CA ALA A 95 -10.81 15.91 7.54
C ALA A 95 -9.49 16.69 7.73
N LEU A 96 -9.17 17.62 6.81
CA LEU A 96 -8.00 18.50 6.90
C LEU A 96 -8.11 19.50 8.07
N THR A 97 -9.28 20.10 8.27
CA THR A 97 -9.48 21.10 9.35
C THR A 97 -9.55 20.49 10.75
N THR A 98 -10.01 19.23 10.90
CA THR A 98 -9.99 18.52 12.20
C THR A 98 -8.56 18.23 12.69
N SER A 99 -7.56 18.28 11.81
CA SER A 99 -6.14 18.09 12.15
C SER A 99 -5.37 19.39 12.39
N GLN A 100 -6.00 20.56 12.27
CA GLN A 100 -5.30 21.87 12.28
C GLN A 100 -5.45 22.68 13.59
N THR A 101 -6.07 22.15 14.65
CA THR A 101 -6.06 22.85 15.95
C THR A 101 -4.92 22.48 16.88
N ASP A 102 -4.11 21.45 16.62
CA ASP A 102 -2.94 21.15 17.45
C ASP A 102 -1.81 20.53 16.62
N LYS A 103 -0.77 21.35 16.36
CA LYS A 103 0.60 20.99 15.91
C LYS A 103 0.91 21.06 14.41
N ASP A 104 1.83 21.98 14.12
CA ASP A 104 2.84 21.95 13.05
C ASP A 104 2.65 22.91 11.87
N LEU A 105 2.76 24.18 12.22
CA LEU A 105 2.87 25.36 11.35
C LEU A 105 4.31 25.58 10.80
N ALA A 106 5.08 24.51 10.51
CA ALA A 106 6.55 24.66 10.35
C ALA A 106 7.25 23.93 9.18
N VAL A 107 6.56 23.27 8.23
CA VAL A 107 7.28 22.59 7.13
C VAL A 107 6.58 22.78 5.77
N LEU A 108 6.37 24.04 5.41
CA LEU A 108 6.07 24.45 4.04
C LEU A 108 7.26 25.26 3.55
N GLU A 109 8.06 24.68 2.65
CA GLU A 109 8.86 25.32 1.59
C GLU A 109 10.05 24.43 1.19
N ALA A 110 9.79 23.37 0.42
CA ALA A 110 10.75 22.74 -0.50
C ALA A 110 10.01 21.77 -1.43
N GLU A 111 9.34 22.32 -2.44
CA GLU A 111 8.75 21.55 -3.54
C GLU A 111 9.84 20.95 -4.45
N GLY A 112 9.60 19.76 -5.00
CA GLY A 112 10.38 19.25 -6.15
C GLY A 112 10.43 17.72 -6.29
N GLU A 113 9.37 17.14 -6.88
CA GLU A 113 9.41 15.92 -7.71
C GLU A 113 9.80 14.58 -7.06
N THR A 114 8.79 13.73 -6.78
CA THR A 114 8.56 12.42 -7.43
C THR A 114 7.31 11.76 -6.84
N GLU A 115 6.28 11.56 -7.67
CA GLU A 115 4.95 11.05 -7.31
C GLU A 115 4.90 9.53 -7.00
N ASP A 116 6.05 8.87 -6.88
CA ASP A 116 6.16 7.42 -6.62
C ASP A 116 6.05 7.03 -5.13
N ALA A 117 6.04 8.00 -4.22
CA ALA A 117 6.14 7.76 -2.78
C ALA A 117 4.84 7.28 -2.10
N VAL A 118 3.67 7.39 -2.75
CA VAL A 118 2.37 7.19 -2.06
C VAL A 118 1.90 5.72 -2.05
N TYR A 119 2.49 4.84 -2.87
CA TYR A 119 2.18 3.39 -2.86
C TYR A 119 3.00 2.58 -1.86
N ASP A 120 4.03 3.17 -1.23
CA ASP A 120 5.00 2.43 -0.43
C ASP A 120 4.57 2.20 1.01
N GLU A 121 3.76 3.09 1.60
CA GLU A 121 3.41 3.07 3.03
C GLU A 121 2.52 1.86 3.42
N ILE A 122 1.74 1.32 2.48
CA ILE A 122 0.86 0.16 2.72
C ILE A 122 1.65 -1.18 2.67
N ASN A 123 2.83 -1.20 2.03
CA ASN A 123 3.66 -2.40 1.86
C ASN A 123 4.83 -2.48 2.86
N GLU A 124 5.04 -1.48 3.72
CA GLU A 124 6.18 -1.40 4.65
C GLU A 124 6.29 -2.58 5.62
N LYS A 125 5.21 -3.32 5.85
CA LYS A 125 5.21 -4.41 6.83
C LYS A 125 5.85 -5.72 6.37
N ASN A 126 6.21 -5.88 5.09
CA ASN A 126 6.79 -7.14 4.58
C ASN A 126 7.90 -6.99 3.51
N PHE A 127 8.73 -5.94 3.56
CA PHE A 127 9.88 -5.89 2.64
C PHE A 127 10.91 -6.96 3.00
N SER A 128 11.33 -7.74 2.00
CA SER A 128 12.45 -8.67 2.15
C SER A 128 13.73 -7.89 2.48
N LEU A 129 14.67 -8.53 3.19
CA LEU A 129 15.94 -7.91 3.59
C LEU A 129 16.68 -7.28 2.40
N PHE A 130 16.63 -7.91 1.23
CA PHE A 130 17.19 -7.36 -0.01
C PHE A 130 16.51 -6.06 -0.44
N GLN A 131 15.19 -6.01 -0.43
CA GLN A 131 14.43 -4.82 -0.81
C GLN A 131 14.59 -3.69 0.20
N GLN A 132 14.67 -4.00 1.49
CA GLN A 132 15.00 -3.03 2.53
C GLN A 132 16.36 -2.40 2.26
N ILE A 133 17.39 -3.20 1.98
CA ILE A 133 18.73 -2.69 1.64
C ILE A 133 18.69 -1.83 0.38
N GLN A 134 17.94 -2.21 -0.65
CA GLN A 134 17.85 -1.42 -1.88
C GLN A 134 17.27 -0.02 -1.64
N LYS A 135 16.30 0.11 -0.72
CA LYS A 135 15.65 1.38 -0.39
C LYS A 135 16.47 2.26 0.57
N MET A 136 17.40 1.69 1.34
CA MET A 136 18.26 2.44 2.26
C MET A 136 19.17 3.43 1.54
N ALA A 137 19.45 4.55 2.21
CA ALA A 137 20.42 5.52 1.72
C ALA A 137 21.86 4.97 1.83
N VAL A 138 22.76 5.47 0.99
CA VAL A 138 24.19 5.07 0.99
C VAL A 138 24.83 5.09 2.39
N PRO A 139 24.67 6.12 3.26
CA PRO A 139 25.26 6.09 4.60
C PRO A 139 24.71 4.97 5.50
N GLU A 140 23.42 4.64 5.39
CA GLU A 140 22.80 3.55 6.14
C GLU A 140 23.32 2.19 5.70
N LYS A 141 23.51 2.01 4.38
CA LYS A 141 24.15 0.82 3.81
C LYS A 141 25.58 0.62 4.34
N VAL A 142 26.34 1.70 4.50
CA VAL A 142 27.70 1.65 5.08
C VAL A 142 27.64 1.23 6.56
N GLN A 143 26.69 1.75 7.34
CA GLN A 143 26.53 1.32 8.73
C GLN A 143 26.10 -0.15 8.84
N LEU A 144 25.20 -0.59 7.96
CA LEU A 144 24.76 -1.97 7.87
C LEU A 144 25.89 -2.90 7.39
N ALA A 145 26.79 -2.44 6.52
CA ALA A 145 27.99 -3.19 6.13
C ALA A 145 28.90 -3.48 7.32
N LEU A 146 29.04 -2.52 8.23
CA LEU A 146 29.89 -2.66 9.42
C LEU A 146 29.25 -3.48 10.54
N LYS A 147 27.96 -3.25 10.83
CA LYS A 147 27.24 -3.85 11.97
C LYS A 147 26.32 -5.02 11.62
N GLY A 148 26.06 -5.23 10.33
CA GLY A 148 25.03 -6.17 9.85
C GLY A 148 25.42 -7.64 9.90
N ASN A 149 24.39 -8.49 9.75
CA ASN A 149 24.53 -9.94 9.71
C ASN A 149 25.22 -10.42 8.39
N LYS A 150 25.51 -11.72 8.29
CA LYS A 150 26.17 -12.31 7.11
C LYS A 150 25.34 -12.12 5.83
N GLU A 151 24.02 -12.21 5.94
CA GLU A 151 23.10 -12.07 4.80
C GLU A 151 23.09 -10.65 4.22
N ALA A 152 23.00 -9.63 5.08
CA ALA A 152 23.08 -8.24 4.65
C ALA A 152 24.41 -7.92 3.97
N ARG A 153 25.54 -8.39 4.53
CA ARG A 153 26.87 -8.21 3.93
C ARG A 153 27.02 -8.94 2.59
N GLY A 154 26.48 -10.15 2.46
CA GLY A 154 26.47 -10.91 1.20
C GLY A 154 25.64 -10.26 0.08
N ILE A 155 24.68 -9.41 0.44
CA ILE A 155 23.95 -8.56 -0.51
C ILE A 155 24.77 -7.31 -0.84
N LEU A 156 25.26 -6.61 0.19
CA LEU A 156 26.00 -5.35 0.04
C LEU A 156 27.33 -5.48 -0.69
N ILE A 157 27.96 -6.66 -0.71
CA ILE A 157 29.19 -6.89 -1.51
C ILE A 157 28.96 -6.71 -3.02
N ARG A 158 27.72 -6.96 -3.49
CA ARG A 158 27.30 -6.78 -4.88
C ARG A 158 26.60 -5.44 -5.13
N ASP A 159 26.63 -4.52 -4.16
CA ASP A 159 26.03 -3.19 -4.32
C ASP A 159 26.73 -2.42 -5.46
N SER A 160 25.96 -1.57 -6.16
CA SER A 160 26.49 -0.76 -7.26
C SER A 160 27.48 0.31 -6.78
N ASN A 161 27.37 0.73 -5.53
CA ASN A 161 28.27 1.72 -4.94
C ASN A 161 29.54 1.06 -4.37
N LYS A 162 30.66 1.30 -5.05
CA LYS A 162 31.98 0.76 -4.68
C LYS A 162 32.39 1.07 -3.24
N LYS A 163 31.98 2.22 -2.67
CA LYS A 163 32.31 2.60 -1.29
C LYS A 163 31.67 1.64 -0.29
N VAL A 164 30.43 1.24 -0.55
CA VAL A 164 29.70 0.26 0.29
C VAL A 164 30.38 -1.09 0.19
N SER A 165 30.68 -1.57 -1.02
CA SER A 165 31.34 -2.86 -1.24
C SER A 165 32.72 -2.94 -0.57
N LEU A 166 33.52 -1.87 -0.62
CA LEU A 166 34.82 -1.81 0.06
C LEU A 166 34.66 -1.86 1.59
N THR A 167 33.69 -1.13 2.15
CA THR A 167 33.42 -1.13 3.60
C THR A 167 33.00 -2.52 4.09
N VAL A 168 32.27 -3.28 3.27
CA VAL A 168 31.88 -4.66 3.58
C VAL A 168 33.12 -5.57 3.71
N LEU A 169 34.12 -5.40 2.85
CA LEU A 169 35.38 -6.16 2.88
C LEU A 169 36.24 -5.83 4.09
N GLU A 170 36.18 -4.60 4.58
CA GLU A 170 36.88 -4.16 5.80
C GLU A 170 36.26 -4.71 7.10
N SER A 171 35.06 -5.31 7.02
CA SER A 171 34.38 -5.88 8.20
C SER A 171 35.09 -7.13 8.72
N PRO A 172 35.48 -7.20 10.01
CA PRO A 172 36.31 -8.27 10.57
C PRO A 172 35.64 -9.66 10.52
N LYS A 173 34.31 -9.71 10.41
CA LYS A 173 33.53 -10.96 10.35
C LYS A 173 33.34 -11.50 8.93
N MET A 174 33.86 -10.84 7.89
CA MET A 174 33.90 -11.43 6.53
C MET A 174 35.18 -12.24 6.33
N THR A 175 36.25 -11.83 7.00
CA THR A 175 37.58 -12.44 6.90
C THR A 175 37.69 -13.82 7.57
N GLU A 176 36.70 -14.20 8.40
CA GLU A 176 36.63 -15.52 9.07
C GLU A 176 35.97 -16.62 8.20
N GLN A 177 35.62 -16.34 6.95
CA GLN A 177 34.99 -17.30 6.04
C GLN A 177 35.85 -17.53 4.79
N GLU A 178 36.91 -18.30 4.97
CA GLU A 178 37.17 -19.43 4.06
C GLU A 178 36.27 -20.61 4.45
#